data_AF-A0A6L9ZNZ9-F1
#
_entry.id   AF-A0A6L9ZNZ9-F1
#
_cell.length_a   1.000
_cell.length_b   1.000
_cell.length_c   1.000
_cell.angle_alpha   90.00
_cell.angle_beta   90.00
_cell.angle_gamma   90.00
#
_symmetry.space_group_name_H-M   'P 1'
#
loop_
_entity.id
_entity.type
_entity.pdbx_description
1 polymer ?
#
loop_
_entity_poly.entity_id
_entity_poly.type
_entity_poly.pdbx_seq_one_letter_code
_entity_poly.pdbx_strand_id
1 'polypeptide(L)'
;MTQPSNYAIPSIDTVKVKGKSQQVTVYEVFDADPPEIKEGKLNTLEKFTEAMSLYNSGRSLEAGRLFAECLKMNPSDRVAQIYLQRFFVP
;
A
#
# COMPACT_ATOMS: atom_id res chain seq x y z
N MET A 1 -38.65 27.11 -14.64
CA MET A 1 -38.40 25.69 -14.98
C MET A 1 -37.46 25.66 -16.16
N THR A 2 -36.17 25.39 -15.94
CA THR A 2 -35.25 24.84 -16.95
C THR A 2 -33.97 24.40 -16.24
N GLN A 3 -33.49 23.23 -16.64
CA GLN A 3 -32.70 22.28 -15.88
C GLN A 3 -31.21 22.65 -15.75
N PRO A 4 -30.50 22.10 -14.73
CA PRO A 4 -29.10 22.37 -14.51
C PRO A 4 -28.22 21.73 -15.60
N SER A 5 -27.18 22.48 -15.96
CA SER A 5 -26.16 22.15 -16.95
C SER A 5 -25.56 20.77 -16.73
N ASN A 6 -25.69 19.93 -17.76
CA ASN A 6 -24.92 18.70 -17.96
C ASN A 6 -23.42 19.05 -17.94
N TYR A 7 -22.79 18.89 -16.79
CA TYR A 7 -21.35 18.65 -16.77
C TYR A 7 -21.15 17.23 -17.29
N ALA A 8 -20.79 17.12 -18.57
CA ALA A 8 -20.21 15.92 -19.14
C ALA A 8 -18.86 15.68 -18.46
N ILE A 9 -18.89 15.08 -17.27
CA ILE A 9 -17.73 14.44 -16.69
C ILE A 9 -17.53 13.20 -17.55
N PRO A 10 -16.42 13.06 -18.31
CA PRO A 10 -16.11 11.79 -18.93
C PRO A 10 -16.08 10.78 -17.79
N SER A 11 -16.99 9.81 -17.86
CA SER A 11 -16.97 8.62 -17.02
C SER A 11 -15.53 8.16 -16.98
N ILE A 12 -14.88 8.32 -15.82
CA ILE A 12 -13.62 7.63 -15.51
C ILE A 12 -14.04 6.19 -15.33
N ASP A 13 -14.28 5.59 -16.48
CA ASP A 13 -14.61 4.22 -16.67
C ASP A 13 -13.35 3.46 -16.27
N THR A 14 -13.39 2.97 -15.04
CA THR A 14 -12.72 1.75 -14.64
C THR A 14 -11.24 1.68 -15.04
N VAL A 15 -10.36 2.42 -14.37
CA VAL A 15 -8.97 1.99 -14.25
C VAL A 15 -8.73 1.38 -12.88
N LYS A 16 -9.20 0.14 -12.72
CA LYS A 16 -8.59 -0.79 -11.77
C LYS A 16 -7.14 -1.04 -12.23
N VAL A 17 -6.23 -0.12 -11.93
CA VAL A 17 -4.80 -0.44 -11.82
C VAL A 17 -4.57 -1.15 -10.48
N LYS A 18 -5.19 -2.33 -10.33
CA LYS A 18 -5.37 -3.08 -9.06
C LYS A 18 -4.09 -3.60 -8.38
N GLY A 19 -2.91 -3.13 -8.80
CA GLY A 19 -1.63 -3.52 -8.19
C GLY A 19 -0.54 -2.47 -8.34
N LYS A 20 -0.46 -1.77 -9.49
CA LYS A 20 0.59 -0.77 -9.73
C LYS A 20 0.42 0.51 -8.91
N SER A 21 -0.81 1.02 -8.77
CA SER A 21 -1.03 2.27 -8.03
C SER A 21 -0.63 2.15 -6.57
N GLN A 22 -1.00 1.04 -5.91
CA GLN A 22 -0.68 0.85 -4.51
C GLN A 22 0.81 0.64 -4.26
N GLN A 23 1.49 -0.08 -5.16
CA GLN A 23 2.94 -0.28 -5.09
C GLN A 23 3.72 1.03 -5.32
N VAL A 24 3.29 1.84 -6.30
CA VAL A 24 3.87 3.17 -6.57
C VAL A 24 3.65 4.12 -5.39
N THR A 25 2.44 4.19 -4.83
CA THR A 25 2.14 5.05 -3.68
C THR A 25 2.95 4.67 -2.43
N VAL A 26 3.18 3.38 -2.19
CA VAL A 26 4.04 2.93 -1.08
C VAL A 26 5.49 3.37 -1.30
N TYR A 27 6.01 3.19 -2.52
CA TYR A 27 7.37 3.58 -2.86
C TYR A 27 7.59 5.09 -2.68
N GLU A 28 6.64 5.92 -3.10
CA GLU A 28 6.66 7.37 -2.93
C GLU A 28 6.70 7.79 -1.45
N VAL A 29 5.98 7.09 -0.57
CA VAL A 29 6.02 7.35 0.88
C VAL A 29 7.40 7.09 1.47
N PHE A 30 8.13 6.08 0.97
CA PHE A 30 9.46 5.73 1.44
C PHE A 30 10.56 6.67 0.93
N ASP A 31 10.41 7.22 -0.27
CA ASP A 31 11.41 8.12 -0.86
C ASP A 31 11.41 9.52 -0.22
N ALA A 32 10.28 9.90 0.40
CA ALA A 32 10.11 11.17 1.11
C ALA A 32 10.64 11.17 2.56
N ASP A 33 11.13 10.03 3.07
CA ASP A 33 11.59 9.91 4.45
C ASP A 33 13.03 10.42 4.66
N PRO A 34 13.37 10.87 5.89
CA PRO A 34 14.74 11.12 6.30
C PRO A 34 15.66 9.90 6.08
N PRO A 35 16.96 10.09 5.80
CA PRO A 35 17.89 9.00 5.46
C PRO A 35 17.91 7.84 6.46
N GLU A 36 17.84 8.15 7.75
CA GLU A 36 17.84 7.17 8.84
C GLU A 36 16.60 6.26 8.83
N ILE A 37 15.45 6.81 8.42
CA ILE A 37 14.21 6.06 8.25
C ILE A 37 14.25 5.25 6.94
N LYS A 38 14.91 5.80 5.91
CA LYS A 38 15.09 5.17 4.61
C LYS A 38 15.92 3.89 4.69
N GLU A 39 17.01 3.87 5.45
CA GLU A 39 17.84 2.66 5.62
C GLU A 39 17.05 1.49 6.25
N GLY A 40 16.28 1.77 7.30
CA GLY A 40 15.42 0.76 7.93
C GLY A 40 14.37 0.18 6.97
N LYS A 41 13.85 1.02 6.06
CA LYS A 41 12.86 0.63 5.04
C LYS A 41 13.49 -0.12 3.87
N LEU A 42 14.70 0.24 3.45
CA LEU A 42 15.45 -0.49 2.43
C LEU A 42 15.73 -1.93 2.86
N ASN A 43 16.03 -2.15 4.14
CA ASN A 43 16.27 -3.48 4.71
C ASN A 43 15.02 -4.39 4.71
N THR A 44 13.83 -3.81 4.63
CA THR A 44 12.55 -4.54 4.60
C THR A 44 11.86 -4.46 3.25
N LEU A 45 12.41 -3.73 2.27
CA LEU A 45 11.75 -3.38 1.01
C LEU A 45 11.34 -4.61 0.20
N GLU A 46 12.21 -5.62 0.11
CA GLU A 46 11.94 -6.86 -0.62
C GLU A 46 10.74 -7.60 -0.02
N LYS A 47 10.75 -7.83 1.30
CA LYS A 47 9.66 -8.48 2.04
C LYS A 47 8.37 -7.67 1.97
N PHE A 48 8.46 -6.36 2.07
CA PHE A 48 7.30 -5.48 1.96
C PHE A 48 6.67 -5.57 0.58
N THR A 49 7.49 -5.59 -0.47
CA THR A 49 7.03 -5.67 -1.87
C THR A 49 6.36 -7.02 -2.13
N GLU A 50 6.91 -8.11 -1.61
CA GLU A 50 6.31 -9.43 -1.66
C GLU A 50 4.99 -9.49 -0.89
N ALA A 51 4.95 -8.93 0.33
CA ALA A 51 3.74 -8.83 1.15
C ALA A 51 2.61 -8.12 0.38
N MET A 52 2.93 -7.02 -0.31
CA MET A 52 1.99 -6.28 -1.16
C MET A 52 1.50 -7.10 -2.35
N SER A 53 2.38 -7.86 -3.01
CA SER A 53 1.99 -8.74 -4.12
C SER A 53 1.00 -9.80 -3.67
N LEU A 54 1.28 -10.44 -2.53
CA LEU A 54 0.40 -11.45 -1.92
C LEU A 54 -0.93 -10.84 -1.46
N TYR A 55 -0.90 -9.66 -0.83
CA TYR A 55 -2.09 -8.93 -0.40
C TYR A 55 -3.02 -8.64 -1.59
N ASN A 56 -2.46 -8.13 -2.68
CA ASN A 56 -3.22 -7.83 -3.91
C ASN A 56 -3.76 -9.09 -4.60
N SER A 57 -3.09 -10.23 -4.41
CA SER A 57 -3.51 -11.53 -4.93
C SER A 57 -4.53 -12.25 -4.02
N GLY A 58 -4.96 -11.62 -2.92
CA GLY A 58 -5.91 -12.21 -1.96
C GLY A 58 -5.31 -13.26 -1.03
N ARG A 59 -3.98 -13.44 -1.02
CA ARG A 59 -3.25 -14.36 -0.14
C ARG A 59 -2.98 -13.70 1.21
N SER A 60 -4.06 -13.38 1.92
CA SER A 60 -4.05 -12.52 3.12
C SER A 60 -3.17 -13.03 4.25
N LEU A 61 -3.16 -14.34 4.51
CA LEU A 61 -2.41 -14.92 5.63
C LEU A 61 -0.89 -14.85 5.42
N GLU A 62 -0.44 -15.03 4.19
CA GLU A 62 0.98 -14.97 3.85
C GLU A 62 1.47 -13.53 3.78
N ALA A 63 0.66 -12.63 3.21
CA ALA A 63 0.91 -11.19 3.25
C ALA A 63 1.06 -10.69 4.70
N GLY A 64 0.14 -11.06 5.59
CA GLY A 64 0.18 -10.68 7.00
C GLY A 64 1.46 -11.15 7.72
N ARG A 65 1.94 -12.36 7.42
CA ARG A 65 3.22 -12.86 7.97
C ARG A 65 4.40 -11.99 7.53
N LEU A 66 4.48 -11.66 6.25
CA LEU A 66 5.56 -10.83 5.73
C LEU A 66 5.52 -9.39 6.27
N PHE A 67 4.33 -8.80 6.45
CA PHE A 67 4.20 -7.50 7.12
C PHE A 67 4.65 -7.57 8.58
N ALA A 68 4.33 -8.65 9.31
CA ALA A 68 4.83 -8.85 10.67
C ALA A 68 6.36 -9.03 10.71
N GLU A 69 6.96 -9.68 9.73
CA GLU A 69 8.43 -9.77 9.61
C GLU A 69 9.08 -8.42 9.32
N CYS A 70 8.49 -7.60 8.45
CA CYS A 70 8.94 -6.23 8.22
C CYS A 70 8.95 -5.45 9.55
N LEU A 71 7.92 -5.58 10.38
CA LEU A 71 7.85 -4.90 11.68
C LEU A 71 8.78 -5.49 12.75
N LYS A 72 9.22 -6.74 12.64
CA LYS A 72 10.28 -7.27 13.50
C LYS A 72 11.64 -6.62 13.19
N MET A 73 11.90 -6.33 11.91
CA MET A 73 13.16 -5.73 11.45
C MET A 73 13.14 -4.20 11.57
N ASN A 74 11.98 -3.58 11.32
CA ASN A 74 11.75 -2.14 11.43
C ASN A 74 10.41 -1.88 12.13
N PRO A 75 10.38 -1.89 13.48
CA PRO A 75 9.16 -1.67 14.25
C PRO A 75 8.47 -0.33 13.98
N SER A 76 9.23 0.66 13.50
CA SER A 76 8.77 2.02 13.22
C SER A 76 8.14 2.17 11.82
N ASP A 77 8.08 1.10 11.01
CA ASP A 77 7.45 1.16 9.68
C ASP A 77 5.92 1.29 9.81
N ARG A 78 5.46 2.54 9.82
CA ARG A 78 4.04 2.89 9.92
C ARG A 78 3.21 2.34 8.77
N VAL A 79 3.79 2.14 7.58
CA VAL A 79 3.06 1.59 6.43
C VAL A 79 2.81 0.11 6.66
N ALA A 80 3.83 -0.64 7.11
CA ALA A 80 3.68 -2.06 7.45
C ALA A 80 2.67 -2.27 8.59
N GLN A 81 2.64 -1.38 9.59
CA GLN A 81 1.64 -1.40 10.66
C GLN A 81 0.21 -1.25 10.11
N ILE A 82 -0.03 -0.29 9.22
CA ILE A 82 -1.36 -0.06 8.62
C ILE A 82 -1.83 -1.29 7.85
N TYR A 83 -0.95 -1.89 7.04
CA TYR A 83 -1.31 -3.10 6.29
C TYR A 83 -1.56 -4.30 7.19
N LEU A 84 -0.75 -4.47 8.24
CA LEU A 84 -0.95 -5.55 9.20
C LEU A 84 -2.27 -5.39 9.96
N GLN A 85 -2.65 -4.17 10.34
CA GLN A 85 -3.93 -3.89 11.02
C GLN A 85 -5.15 -4.28 10.18
N ARG A 86 -5.08 -4.16 8.84
CA ARG A 86 -6.19 -4.52 7.95
C ARG A 86 -6.57 -6.00 7.98
N PHE A 87 -5.72 -6.88 8.52
CA PHE A 87 -6.07 -8.30 8.70
C PHE A 87 -6.86 -8.56 9.99
N PHE A 88 -6.85 -7.64 10.94
CA PHE A 88 -7.49 -7.81 12.26
C PHE A 88 -8.80 -7.03 12.40
N VAL A 89 -9.14 -6.18 11.42
CA VAL A 89 -10.42 -5.50 11.36
C VAL A 89 -11.42 -6.40 10.62
N PRO A 90 -12.52 -6.83 11.27
CA PRO A 90 -13.52 -7.73 10.68
C PRO A 90 -14.35 -7.06 9.57
#